data_AF-A0A2V6JJD3-F1
#
_entry.id   AF-A0A2V6JJD3-F1
#
_cell.length_a   1.000
_cell.length_b   1.000
_cell.length_c   1.000
_cell.angle_alpha   90.00
_cell.angle_beta   90.00
_cell.angle_gamma   90.00
#
_symmetry.space_group_name_H-M   'P 1'
#
loop_
_entity.id
_entity.type
_entity.pdbx_description
1 polymer ?
#
loop_
_entity_poly.entity_id
_entity_poly.type
_entity_poly.pdbx_seq_one_letter_code
_entity_poly.pdbx_strand_id
1 'polypeptide(L)'
;GAYAWVVFDQFSRFRNGDFTPYDVYAGVYRFLIAVPLGISLAAFAKKDVGVAVAFLLAAFPTTTLFRLSRRLLGKQLSLGESTENGKLELEKLQCMGRSNAERFLDEGITTIAELAWSNPIDLTIRTNRDLNFVIDSISQALLWIYFKDVEKLYPFSLRGAQEACTLLEEYRSHDSNIKAAAAHTLKAAASAVKLDEKTFSYTLVTVTEDPYAEFLYSIWR
;
A
#
# COMPACT_ATOMS: atom_id res chain seq x y z
N GLY A 1 29.62 -0.03 10.05
CA GLY A 1 28.57 0.01 9.02
C GLY A 1 27.19 -0.13 9.63
N ALA A 2 26.81 -1.33 10.09
CA ALA A 2 25.43 -1.63 10.50
C ALA A 2 24.90 -0.70 11.58
N TYR A 3 25.68 -0.43 12.62
CA TYR A 3 25.30 0.51 13.69
C TYR A 3 24.95 1.90 13.16
N ALA A 4 25.83 2.49 12.32
CA ALA A 4 25.60 3.82 11.75
C ALA A 4 24.34 3.84 10.86
N TRP A 5 24.11 2.79 10.06
CA TRP A 5 22.91 2.69 9.23
C TRP A 5 21.64 2.57 10.07
N VAL A 6 21.61 1.68 11.06
CA VAL A 6 20.44 1.51 11.95
C VAL A 6 20.15 2.83 12.66
N VAL A 7 21.14 3.46 13.28
CA VAL A 7 20.94 4.74 13.97
C VAL A 7 20.35 5.81 13.03
N PHE A 8 20.92 5.95 11.82
CA PHE A 8 20.42 6.89 10.83
C PHE A 8 18.98 6.57 10.37
N ASP A 9 18.68 5.30 10.09
CA ASP A 9 17.36 4.83 9.67
C ASP A 9 16.31 5.09 10.75
N GLN A 10 16.60 4.68 11.99
CA GLN A 10 15.71 4.88 13.13
C GLN A 10 15.45 6.38 13.39
N PHE A 11 16.48 7.24 13.34
CA PHE A 11 16.30 8.70 13.50
C PHE A 11 15.47 9.30 12.36
N SER A 12 15.72 8.88 11.12
CA SER A 12 14.99 9.38 9.96
C SER A 12 13.51 9.00 10.05
N ARG A 13 13.22 7.75 10.41
CA ARG A 13 11.87 7.24 10.65
C ARG A 13 11.18 7.96 11.78
N PHE A 14 11.86 8.13 12.92
CA PHE A 14 11.33 8.89 14.05
C PHE A 14 10.96 10.32 13.65
N ARG A 15 11.84 11.02 12.93
CA ARG A 15 11.58 12.39 12.44
C ARG A 15 10.38 12.46 11.49
N ASN A 16 10.17 11.42 10.69
CA ASN A 16 9.11 11.36 9.69
C ASN A 16 7.78 10.80 10.23
N GLY A 17 7.71 10.45 11.53
CA GLY A 17 6.54 9.76 12.10
C GLY A 17 6.33 8.37 11.51
N ASP A 18 7.41 7.70 11.12
CA ASP A 18 7.46 6.37 10.48
C ASP A 18 8.14 5.33 11.36
N PHE A 19 8.07 5.51 12.67
CA PHE A 19 8.74 4.63 13.61
C PHE A 19 7.74 3.61 14.14
N THR A 20 7.95 2.34 13.83
CA THR A 20 7.11 1.22 14.26
C THR A 20 7.92 0.24 15.12
N PRO A 21 7.26 -0.65 15.91
CA PRO A 21 7.96 -1.71 16.61
C PRO A 21 8.78 -2.63 15.68
N TYR A 22 8.30 -2.85 14.45
CA TYR A 22 9.01 -3.62 13.44
C TYR A 22 10.40 -3.04 13.16
N ASP A 23 10.54 -1.72 13.07
CA ASP A 23 11.81 -1.05 12.78
C ASP A 23 12.88 -1.34 13.84
N VAL A 24 12.47 -1.45 15.10
CA VAL A 24 13.36 -1.83 16.22
C VAL A 24 13.89 -3.24 16.03
N TYR A 25 12.99 -4.20 15.78
CA TYR A 25 13.36 -5.60 15.58
C TYR A 25 14.17 -5.81 14.30
N ALA A 26 13.87 -5.08 13.23
CA ALA A 26 14.64 -5.09 11.99
C ALA A 26 16.08 -4.60 12.22
N GLY A 27 16.27 -3.57 13.06
CA GLY A 27 17.59 -3.12 13.51
C GLY A 27 18.36 -4.17 14.29
N VAL A 28 17.72 -4.83 15.26
CA VAL A 28 18.32 -5.93 16.05
C VAL A 28 18.71 -7.10 15.14
N TYR A 29 17.80 -7.53 14.26
CA TYR A 29 18.05 -8.58 13.28
C TYR A 29 19.26 -8.25 12.41
N ARG A 30 19.36 -6.99 11.95
CA ARG A 30 20.48 -6.52 11.16
C ARG A 30 21.81 -6.62 11.91
N PHE A 31 21.85 -6.30 13.20
CA PHE A 31 23.06 -6.49 14.01
C PHE A 31 23.45 -7.96 14.14
N LEU A 32 22.47 -8.85 14.29
CA LEU A 32 22.69 -10.29 14.38
C LEU A 32 23.31 -10.85 13.09
N ILE A 33 22.82 -10.43 11.92
CA ILE A 33 23.29 -10.96 10.64
C ILE A 33 24.53 -10.24 10.08
N ALA A 34 24.84 -9.02 10.52
CA ALA A 34 25.89 -8.20 9.91
C ALA A 34 27.29 -8.83 9.99
N VAL A 35 27.61 -9.48 11.11
CA VAL A 35 28.91 -10.16 11.31
C VAL A 35 29.07 -11.37 10.38
N PRO A 36 28.16 -12.37 10.38
CA PRO A 36 28.29 -13.50 9.48
C PRO A 36 28.25 -13.09 8.00
N LEU A 37 27.38 -12.15 7.61
CA LEU A 37 27.39 -11.59 6.23
C LEU A 37 28.72 -10.94 5.87
N GLY A 38 29.30 -10.16 6.78
CA GLY A 38 30.60 -9.51 6.58
C GLY A 38 31.71 -10.52 6.37
N ILE A 39 31.75 -11.60 7.16
CA ILE A 39 32.73 -12.69 7.01
C ILE A 39 32.54 -13.41 5.67
N SER A 40 31.30 -13.79 5.33
CA SER A 40 31.01 -14.49 4.07
C SER A 40 31.38 -13.66 2.84
N LEU A 41 31.18 -12.35 2.87
CA LEU A 41 31.50 -11.47 1.74
C LEU A 41 32.99 -11.10 1.68
N ALA A 42 33.67 -10.99 2.83
CA ALA A 42 35.12 -10.76 2.89
C ALA A 42 35.92 -11.87 2.21
N ALA A 43 35.40 -13.11 2.19
CA ALA A 43 36.01 -14.24 1.49
C ALA A 43 36.16 -14.02 -0.03
N PHE A 44 35.37 -13.11 -0.62
CA PHE A 44 35.41 -12.77 -2.05
C PHE A 44 36.14 -11.45 -2.33
N ALA A 45 36.58 -10.72 -1.30
CA ALA A 45 37.25 -9.44 -1.45
C ALA A 45 38.79 -9.60 -1.48
N LYS A 46 39.48 -8.73 -2.24
CA LYS A 46 40.95 -8.63 -2.19
C LYS A 46 41.37 -8.18 -0.78
N LYS A 47 42.44 -8.80 -0.23
CA LYS A 47 42.90 -8.60 1.15
C LYS A 47 43.09 -7.13 1.55
N ASP A 48 43.53 -6.29 0.60
CA ASP A 48 43.87 -4.88 0.88
C ASP A 48 42.64 -3.97 1.04
N VAL A 49 41.45 -4.42 0.62
CA VAL A 49 40.21 -3.62 0.65
C VAL A 49 39.11 -4.26 1.49
N GLY A 50 39.35 -5.46 2.04
CA GLY A 50 38.33 -6.27 2.72
C GLY A 50 37.63 -5.55 3.88
N VAL A 51 38.38 -4.79 4.70
CA VAL A 51 37.81 -4.06 5.85
C VAL A 51 36.89 -2.92 5.40
N ALA A 52 37.32 -2.12 4.41
CA ALA A 52 36.51 -1.03 3.87
C ALA A 52 35.25 -1.56 3.17
N VAL A 53 35.40 -2.64 2.39
CA VAL A 53 34.28 -3.31 1.72
C VAL A 53 33.29 -3.89 2.73
N ALA A 54 33.77 -4.59 3.78
CA ALA A 54 32.90 -5.13 4.83
C ALA A 54 32.16 -4.02 5.60
N PHE A 55 32.83 -2.90 5.90
CA PHE A 55 32.21 -1.75 6.55
C PHE A 55 31.10 -1.14 5.69
N LEU A 56 31.36 -0.90 4.40
CA LEU A 56 30.41 -0.32 3.46
C LEU A 56 29.23 -1.27 3.23
N LEU A 57 29.48 -2.56 3.05
CA LEU A 57 28.42 -3.57 2.94
C LEU A 57 27.54 -3.55 4.18
N ALA A 58 28.12 -3.52 5.37
CA ALA A 58 27.37 -3.41 6.61
C ALA A 58 26.62 -2.07 6.74
N ALA A 59 27.02 -1.01 6.04
CA ALA A 59 26.33 0.30 6.04
C ALA A 59 25.22 0.42 4.98
N PHE A 60 25.10 -0.54 4.04
CA PHE A 60 24.14 -0.47 2.94
C PHE A 60 22.76 -1.07 3.29
N PRO A 61 21.62 -0.50 2.85
CA PRO A 61 20.29 -1.03 3.17
C PRO A 61 20.16 -2.54 2.88
N THR A 62 19.53 -3.28 3.79
CA THR A 62 19.51 -4.76 3.76
C THR A 62 18.83 -5.26 2.50
N THR A 63 17.76 -4.59 2.07
CA THR A 63 17.02 -4.88 0.84
C THR A 63 17.88 -4.70 -0.41
N THR A 64 18.81 -3.74 -0.41
CA THR A 64 19.80 -3.56 -1.48
C THR A 64 20.84 -4.66 -1.49
N LEU A 65 21.32 -5.08 -0.30
CA LEU A 65 22.23 -6.21 -0.16
C LEU A 65 21.60 -7.51 -0.67
N PHE A 66 20.35 -7.80 -0.28
CA PHE A 66 19.61 -8.96 -0.76
C PHE A 66 19.34 -8.91 -2.27
N ARG A 67 19.01 -7.75 -2.83
CA ARG A 67 18.87 -7.59 -4.28
C ARG A 67 20.19 -7.83 -5.02
N LEU A 68 21.30 -7.31 -4.51
CA LEU A 68 22.63 -7.53 -5.10
C LEU A 68 23.06 -8.99 -4.97
N SER A 69 22.86 -9.62 -3.81
CA SER A 69 23.20 -11.04 -3.61
C SER A 69 22.34 -11.95 -4.50
N ARG A 70 21.03 -11.70 -4.57
CA ARG A 70 20.11 -12.43 -5.47
C ARG A 70 20.49 -12.24 -6.94
N ARG A 71 20.89 -11.03 -7.34
CA ARG A 71 21.37 -10.75 -8.72
C ARG A 71 22.69 -11.45 -9.03
N LEU A 72 23.63 -11.50 -8.08
CA LEU A 72 24.91 -12.20 -8.26
C LEU A 72 24.71 -13.72 -8.31
N LEU A 73 23.85 -14.27 -7.44
CA LEU A 73 23.46 -15.68 -7.45
C LEU A 73 22.70 -16.04 -8.72
N GLY A 74 21.74 -15.21 -9.17
CA GLY A 74 20.99 -15.43 -10.41
C GLY A 74 21.88 -15.43 -11.65
N LYS A 75 22.90 -14.56 -11.70
CA LYS A 75 23.92 -14.57 -12.76
C LYS A 75 24.80 -15.82 -12.74
N GLN A 76 25.13 -16.37 -11.56
CA GLN A 76 25.88 -17.63 -11.45
C GLN A 76 25.03 -18.87 -11.70
N LEU A 77 23.71 -18.80 -11.46
CA LEU A 77 22.78 -19.93 -11.54
C LEU A 77 21.96 -19.94 -12.84
N SER A 78 22.18 -19.00 -13.76
CA SER A 78 21.41 -18.85 -15.01
C SER A 78 19.88 -18.83 -14.81
N LEU A 79 19.43 -18.39 -13.64
CA LEU A 79 18.02 -18.23 -13.34
C LEU A 79 17.57 -16.91 -13.97
N GLY A 80 16.98 -17.01 -15.17
CA GLY A 80 16.40 -15.88 -15.88
C GLY A 80 15.22 -15.33 -15.09
N GLU A 81 15.41 -14.18 -14.43
CA GLU A 81 14.29 -13.46 -13.81
C GLU A 81 13.85 -12.35 -14.76
N SER A 82 12.64 -12.52 -15.33
CA SER A 82 11.92 -11.48 -16.04
C SER A 82 11.59 -10.36 -15.07
N THR A 83 12.11 -9.17 -15.38
CA THR A 83 11.88 -7.94 -14.62
C THR A 83 10.46 -7.44 -14.89
N GLU A 84 9.43 -8.13 -14.40
CA GLU A 84 8.07 -7.57 -14.42
C GLU A 84 8.03 -6.33 -13.52
N ASN A 85 7.41 -5.28 -14.05
CA ASN A 85 7.42 -3.92 -13.52
C ASN A 85 7.27 -3.88 -12.00
N GLY A 86 8.33 -3.47 -11.29
CA GLY A 86 8.38 -3.42 -9.82
C GLY A 86 7.51 -2.35 -9.16
N LYS A 87 6.29 -2.15 -9.67
CA LYS A 87 5.20 -1.40 -9.05
C LYS A 87 4.37 -2.37 -8.21
N LEU A 88 4.02 -1.93 -7.01
CA LEU A 88 3.14 -2.68 -6.11
C LEU A 88 1.69 -2.56 -6.58
N GLU A 89 0.88 -3.58 -6.32
CA GLU A 89 -0.52 -3.58 -6.74
C GLU A 89 -1.30 -2.39 -6.16
N LEU A 90 -1.03 -2.07 -4.90
CA LEU A 90 -1.68 -0.96 -4.20
C LEU A 90 -1.39 0.40 -4.85
N GLU A 91 -0.31 0.57 -5.61
CA GLU A 91 -0.01 1.81 -6.35
C GLU A 91 -1.08 2.16 -7.42
N LYS A 92 -2.03 1.25 -7.69
CA LYS A 92 -3.21 1.52 -8.53
C LYS A 92 -4.26 2.39 -7.83
N LEU A 93 -4.27 2.43 -6.49
CA LEU A 93 -5.21 3.25 -5.72
C LEU A 93 -4.80 4.72 -5.74
N GLN A 94 -5.77 5.63 -5.67
CA GLN A 94 -5.50 7.06 -5.70
C GLN A 94 -4.77 7.49 -4.41
N CYS A 95 -3.79 8.39 -4.56
CA CYS A 95 -2.93 8.85 -3.45
C CYS A 95 -2.09 7.73 -2.80
N MET A 96 -2.05 6.53 -3.40
CA MET A 96 -1.19 5.44 -2.95
C MET A 96 0.17 5.51 -3.65
N GLY A 97 1.06 6.34 -3.11
CA GLY A 97 2.45 6.36 -3.54
C GLY A 97 3.19 5.08 -3.15
N ARG A 98 4.29 4.78 -3.86
CA ARG A 98 5.15 3.62 -3.60
C ARG A 98 5.52 3.44 -2.12
N SER A 99 5.88 4.52 -1.42
CA SER A 99 6.24 4.45 0.00
C SER A 99 5.07 3.98 0.89
N ASN A 100 3.84 4.37 0.57
CA ASN A 100 2.66 3.90 1.32
C ASN A 100 2.35 2.45 0.97
N ALA A 101 2.43 2.08 -0.30
CA ALA A 101 2.27 0.70 -0.74
C ALA A 101 3.32 -0.25 -0.11
N GLU A 102 4.58 0.18 -0.01
CA GLU A 102 5.66 -0.59 0.64
C GLU A 102 5.38 -0.77 2.15
N ARG A 103 4.77 0.21 2.84
CA ARG A 103 4.37 0.03 4.24
C ARG A 103 3.26 -1.00 4.42
N PHE A 104 2.24 -0.98 3.56
CA PHE A 104 1.20 -2.00 3.59
C PHE A 104 1.79 -3.39 3.30
N LEU A 105 2.74 -3.47 2.36
CA LEU A 105 3.47 -4.69 2.08
C LEU A 105 4.28 -5.20 3.28
N ASP A 106 4.95 -4.32 4.01
CA ASP A 106 5.70 -4.68 5.24
C ASP A 106 4.77 -5.26 6.32
N GLU A 107 3.50 -4.84 6.34
CA GLU A 107 2.44 -5.37 7.21
C GLU A 107 1.73 -6.61 6.64
N GLY A 108 2.21 -7.15 5.52
CA GLY A 108 1.70 -8.35 4.88
C GLY A 108 0.53 -8.12 3.93
N ILE A 109 0.17 -6.87 3.63
CA ILE A 109 -0.89 -6.51 2.68
C ILE A 109 -0.26 -6.32 1.30
N THR A 110 -0.43 -7.33 0.45
CA THR A 110 0.17 -7.40 -0.90
C THR A 110 -0.82 -7.02 -1.99
N THR A 111 -2.11 -7.31 -1.77
CA THR A 111 -3.17 -7.14 -2.78
C THR A 111 -4.22 -6.11 -2.35
N ILE A 112 -4.96 -5.57 -3.34
CA ILE A 112 -6.08 -4.66 -3.07
C ILE A 112 -7.20 -5.38 -2.29
N ALA A 113 -7.40 -6.68 -2.53
CA ALA A 113 -8.38 -7.49 -1.82
C ALA A 113 -8.05 -7.63 -0.32
N GLU A 114 -6.79 -7.89 0.01
CA GLU A 114 -6.34 -7.95 1.41
C GLU A 114 -6.55 -6.61 2.13
N LEU A 115 -6.29 -5.49 1.44
CA LEU A 115 -6.51 -4.16 2.00
C LEU A 115 -8.00 -3.88 2.27
N ALA A 116 -8.89 -4.22 1.33
CA ALA A 116 -10.32 -3.89 1.42
C ALA A 116 -11.03 -4.47 2.66
N TRP A 117 -10.63 -5.65 3.12
CA TRP A 117 -11.23 -6.30 4.29
C TRP A 117 -10.30 -6.33 5.50
N SER A 118 -9.30 -5.44 5.53
CA SER A 118 -8.44 -5.25 6.69
C SER A 118 -9.12 -4.43 7.78
N ASN A 119 -8.72 -4.66 9.04
CA ASN A 119 -9.19 -3.85 10.17
C ASN A 119 -8.46 -2.50 10.18
N PRO A 120 -9.17 -1.35 10.03
CA PRO A 120 -8.55 -0.03 9.95
C PRO A 120 -7.80 0.37 11.23
N ILE A 121 -8.28 -0.04 12.41
CA ILE A 121 -7.66 0.32 13.69
C ILE A 121 -6.32 -0.40 13.86
N ASP A 122 -6.33 -1.71 13.60
CA ASP A 122 -5.12 -2.52 13.68
C ASP A 122 -4.07 -2.04 12.67
N LEU A 123 -4.49 -1.82 11.42
CA LEU A 123 -3.58 -1.37 10.36
C LEU A 123 -3.04 0.04 10.63
N THR A 124 -3.83 0.93 11.25
CA THR A 124 -3.39 2.25 11.71
C THR A 124 -2.27 2.14 12.74
N ILE A 125 -2.44 1.28 13.76
CA ILE A 125 -1.44 1.06 14.80
C ILE A 125 -0.16 0.48 14.22
N ARG A 126 -0.28 -0.52 13.34
CA ARG A 126 0.86 -1.23 12.77
C ARG A 126 1.65 -0.37 11.78
N THR A 127 0.97 0.32 10.88
CA THR A 127 1.62 1.18 9.86
C THR A 127 2.04 2.55 10.37
N ASN A 128 1.60 2.95 11.58
CA ASN A 128 1.78 4.29 12.13
C ASN A 128 1.35 5.39 11.13
N ARG A 129 0.16 5.23 10.56
CA ARG A 129 -0.48 6.18 9.63
C ARG A 129 -1.71 6.80 10.28
N ASP A 130 -2.13 7.94 9.75
CA ASP A 130 -3.37 8.56 10.18
C ASP A 130 -4.56 7.63 9.90
N LEU A 131 -5.47 7.48 10.87
CA LEU A 131 -6.65 6.64 10.73
C LEU A 131 -7.48 7.01 9.50
N ASN A 132 -7.60 8.31 9.19
CA ASN A 132 -8.35 8.78 8.02
C ASN A 132 -7.70 8.32 6.72
N PHE A 133 -6.36 8.30 6.65
CA PHE A 133 -5.64 7.80 5.48
C PHE A 133 -5.85 6.29 5.30
N VAL A 134 -5.84 5.53 6.40
CA VAL A 134 -6.09 4.08 6.36
C VAL A 134 -7.54 3.78 5.95
N ILE A 135 -8.51 4.47 6.55
CA ILE A 135 -9.94 4.36 6.20
C ILE A 135 -10.17 4.69 4.72
N ASP A 136 -9.58 5.78 4.23
CA ASP A 136 -9.66 6.16 2.82
C ASP A 136 -9.06 5.09 1.90
N SER A 137 -7.89 4.54 2.26
CA SER A 137 -7.23 3.49 1.48
C SER A 137 -8.08 2.22 1.40
N ILE A 138 -8.73 1.82 2.50
CA ILE A 138 -9.63 0.66 2.56
C ILE A 138 -10.92 0.94 1.78
N SER A 139 -11.51 2.14 1.93
CA SER A 139 -12.69 2.58 1.18
C SER A 139 -12.45 2.53 -0.34
N GLN A 140 -11.29 2.99 -0.80
CA GLN A 140 -10.88 2.89 -2.21
C GLN A 140 -10.70 1.43 -2.66
N ALA A 141 -10.06 0.61 -1.83
CA ALA A 141 -9.85 -0.80 -2.13
C ALA A 141 -11.17 -1.57 -2.24
N LEU A 142 -12.15 -1.28 -1.39
CA LEU A 142 -13.50 -1.84 -1.47
C LEU A 142 -14.15 -1.51 -2.81
N LEU A 143 -14.18 -0.24 -3.21
CA LEU A 143 -14.77 0.16 -4.49
C LEU A 143 -14.06 -0.53 -5.68
N TRP A 144 -12.75 -0.69 -5.60
CA TRP A 144 -11.92 -1.34 -6.63
C TRP A 144 -12.25 -2.81 -6.86
N ILE A 145 -12.70 -3.54 -5.84
CA ILE A 145 -13.09 -4.94 -5.99
C ILE A 145 -14.31 -5.08 -6.92
N TYR A 146 -15.22 -4.10 -6.88
CA TYR A 146 -16.46 -4.14 -7.65
C TYR A 146 -16.33 -3.47 -9.03
N PHE A 147 -15.41 -2.52 -9.19
CA PHE A 147 -15.20 -1.78 -10.44
C PHE A 147 -13.77 -1.95 -10.97
N LYS A 148 -13.64 -2.42 -12.21
CA LYS A 148 -12.31 -2.60 -12.86
C LYS A 148 -11.64 -1.29 -13.30
N ASP A 149 -12.42 -0.25 -13.58
CA ASP A 149 -11.96 1.05 -14.10
C ASP A 149 -12.30 2.19 -13.14
N VAL A 150 -11.99 2.04 -11.84
CA VAL A 150 -12.33 3.04 -10.81
C VAL A 150 -11.80 4.44 -11.14
N GLU A 151 -10.67 4.53 -11.82
CA GLU A 151 -10.07 5.80 -12.23
C GLU A 151 -11.02 6.70 -13.04
N LYS A 152 -11.95 6.10 -13.79
CA LYS A 152 -12.96 6.84 -14.57
C LYS A 152 -14.08 7.42 -13.70
N LEU A 153 -14.20 6.95 -12.46
CA LEU A 153 -15.20 7.39 -11.48
C LEU A 153 -14.72 8.61 -10.68
N TYR A 154 -13.41 8.86 -10.60
CA TYR A 154 -12.82 9.99 -9.85
C TYR A 154 -13.35 11.37 -10.24
N PRO A 155 -13.58 11.70 -11.54
CA PRO A 155 -14.17 12.99 -11.92
C PRO A 155 -15.58 13.23 -11.37
N PHE A 156 -16.27 12.16 -10.95
CA PHE A 156 -17.62 12.22 -10.37
C PHE A 156 -17.59 12.18 -8.84
N SER A 157 -16.43 12.40 -8.22
CA SER A 157 -16.22 12.29 -6.76
C SER A 157 -16.52 10.90 -6.20
N LEU A 158 -16.49 9.86 -7.03
CA LEU A 158 -16.64 8.47 -6.63
C LEU A 158 -15.27 7.82 -6.54
N ARG A 159 -14.64 7.97 -5.37
CA ARG A 159 -13.27 7.52 -5.12
C ARG A 159 -13.22 6.21 -4.35
N GLY A 160 -14.07 6.05 -3.34
CA GLY A 160 -14.18 4.84 -2.54
C GLY A 160 -15.63 4.46 -2.22
N ALA A 161 -15.77 3.45 -1.36
CA ALA A 161 -17.06 2.93 -0.93
C ALA A 161 -17.86 3.96 -0.10
N GLN A 162 -17.19 4.84 0.65
CA GLN A 162 -17.86 5.89 1.43
C GLN A 162 -18.63 6.88 0.52
N GLU A 163 -18.01 7.35 -0.56
CA GLU A 163 -18.69 8.24 -1.51
C GLU A 163 -19.80 7.51 -2.29
N ALA A 164 -19.65 6.21 -2.53
CA ALA A 164 -20.73 5.38 -3.07
C ALA A 164 -21.94 5.30 -2.13
N CYS A 165 -21.73 5.16 -0.82
CA CYS A 165 -22.79 5.23 0.18
C CYS A 165 -23.51 6.59 0.15
N THR A 166 -22.75 7.69 0.17
CA THR A 166 -23.33 9.05 0.13
C THR A 166 -24.15 9.27 -1.15
N LEU A 167 -23.62 8.91 -2.33
CA LEU A 167 -24.34 9.08 -3.59
C LEU A 167 -25.67 8.29 -3.61
N LEU A 168 -25.67 7.08 -3.05
CA LEU A 168 -26.87 6.24 -2.99
C LEU A 168 -27.90 6.77 -1.99
N GLU A 169 -27.46 7.33 -0.85
CA GLU A 169 -28.35 8.03 0.09
C GLU A 169 -28.97 9.28 -0.56
N GLU A 170 -28.17 10.09 -1.26
CA GLU A 170 -28.66 11.28 -1.99
C GLU A 170 -29.66 10.91 -3.09
N TYR A 171 -29.41 9.82 -3.82
CA TYR A 171 -30.32 9.30 -4.84
C TYR A 171 -31.65 8.79 -4.26
N ARG A 172 -31.62 8.30 -3.01
CA ARG A 172 -32.80 7.85 -2.25
C ARG A 172 -33.47 8.98 -1.45
N SER A 173 -32.91 10.19 -1.47
CA SER A 173 -33.46 11.34 -0.74
C SER A 173 -34.87 11.71 -1.22
N HIS A 174 -35.65 12.28 -0.30
CA HIS A 174 -36.98 12.82 -0.59
C HIS A 174 -36.92 14.23 -1.20
N ASP A 175 -35.78 14.91 -1.09
CA ASP A 175 -35.56 16.21 -1.72
C ASP A 175 -35.34 16.03 -3.23
N SER A 176 -36.20 16.65 -4.03
CA SER A 176 -36.17 16.56 -5.49
C SER A 176 -34.90 17.15 -6.10
N ASN A 177 -34.30 18.17 -5.48
CA ASN A 177 -33.10 18.82 -6.00
C ASN A 177 -31.86 17.93 -5.80
N ILE A 178 -31.71 17.38 -4.60
CA ILE A 178 -30.60 16.47 -4.24
C ILE A 178 -30.70 15.20 -5.09
N LYS A 179 -31.90 14.63 -5.19
CA LYS A 179 -32.14 13.42 -5.98
C LYS A 179 -31.84 13.63 -7.47
N ALA A 180 -32.23 14.78 -8.04
CA ALA A 180 -31.95 15.08 -9.44
C ALA A 180 -30.45 15.24 -9.72
N ALA A 181 -29.71 15.88 -8.81
CA ALA A 181 -28.25 16.01 -8.91
C ALA A 181 -27.56 14.64 -8.82
N ALA A 182 -27.94 13.82 -7.83
CA ALA A 182 -27.41 12.47 -7.68
C ALA A 182 -27.71 11.57 -8.89
N ALA A 183 -28.93 11.64 -9.43
CA ALA A 183 -29.32 10.91 -10.64
C ALA A 183 -28.49 11.32 -11.87
N HIS A 184 -28.20 12.62 -12.01
CA HIS A 184 -27.33 13.13 -13.08
C HIS A 184 -25.90 12.58 -12.94
N THR A 185 -25.32 12.64 -11.73
CA THR A 185 -23.99 12.09 -11.44
C THR A 185 -23.93 10.58 -11.68
N LEU A 186 -24.94 9.84 -11.24
CA LEU A 186 -25.03 8.39 -11.43
C LEU A 186 -25.05 8.01 -12.91
N LYS A 187 -25.87 8.70 -13.71
CA LYS A 187 -25.94 8.47 -15.16
C LYS A 187 -24.63 8.79 -15.88
N ALA A 188 -23.98 9.89 -15.48
CA ALA A 188 -22.70 10.29 -16.05
C ALA A 188 -21.58 9.30 -15.69
N ALA A 189 -21.53 8.85 -14.44
CA ALA A 189 -20.58 7.85 -13.96
C ALA A 189 -20.78 6.49 -14.64
N ALA A 190 -22.04 6.01 -14.76
CA ALA A 190 -22.37 4.77 -15.47
C ALA A 190 -21.89 4.79 -16.93
N SER A 191 -22.08 5.92 -17.61
CA SER A 191 -21.61 6.13 -18.98
C SER A 191 -20.08 6.07 -19.09
N ALA A 192 -19.35 6.61 -18.11
CA ALA A 192 -17.89 6.61 -18.09
C ALA A 192 -17.30 5.19 -17.97
N VAL A 193 -17.91 4.32 -17.15
CA VAL A 193 -17.50 2.92 -17.00
C VAL A 193 -18.16 1.97 -18.02
N LYS A 194 -18.94 2.50 -18.96
CA LYS A 194 -19.66 1.73 -20.01
C LYS A 194 -20.61 0.66 -19.44
N LEU A 195 -21.27 0.98 -18.33
CA LEU A 195 -22.31 0.13 -17.73
C LEU A 195 -23.70 0.75 -17.98
N ASP A 196 -24.72 -0.09 -18.05
CA ASP A 196 -26.10 0.37 -17.99
C ASP A 196 -26.38 1.03 -16.62
N GLU A 197 -27.24 2.04 -16.60
CA GLU A 197 -27.56 2.79 -15.37
C GLU A 197 -28.08 1.87 -14.25
N LYS A 198 -28.87 0.84 -14.59
CA LYS A 198 -29.36 -0.13 -13.61
C LYS A 198 -28.25 -1.03 -13.10
N THR A 199 -27.37 -1.50 -13.98
CA THR A 199 -26.22 -2.33 -13.59
C THR A 199 -25.29 -1.55 -12.67
N PHE A 200 -24.97 -0.29 -13.02
CA PHE A 200 -24.15 0.58 -12.20
C PHE A 200 -24.78 0.82 -10.82
N SER A 201 -26.08 1.14 -10.78
CA SER A 201 -26.82 1.31 -9.52
C SER A 201 -26.80 0.04 -8.68
N TYR A 202 -27.02 -1.12 -9.29
CA TYR A 202 -26.99 -2.40 -8.59
C TYR A 202 -25.60 -2.70 -8.01
N THR A 203 -24.54 -2.46 -8.78
CA THR A 203 -23.16 -2.61 -8.29
C THR A 203 -22.87 -1.67 -7.13
N LEU A 204 -23.31 -0.40 -7.20
CA LEU A 204 -23.19 0.52 -6.06
C LEU A 204 -23.94 0.00 -4.84
N VAL A 205 -25.17 -0.51 -4.99
CA VAL A 205 -25.90 -1.14 -3.89
C VAL A 205 -25.08 -2.29 -3.29
N THR A 206 -24.48 -3.16 -4.11
CA THR A 206 -23.62 -4.25 -3.63
C THR A 206 -22.40 -3.74 -2.86
N VAL A 207 -21.78 -2.64 -3.29
CA VAL A 207 -20.68 -1.99 -2.55
C VAL A 207 -21.18 -1.51 -1.19
N THR A 208 -22.33 -0.83 -1.14
CA THR A 208 -22.88 -0.27 0.10
C THR A 208 -23.40 -1.32 1.08
N GLU A 209 -23.76 -2.51 0.59
CA GLU A 209 -24.21 -3.64 1.40
C GLU A 209 -23.04 -4.50 1.93
N ASP A 210 -21.79 -4.20 1.54
CA ASP A 210 -20.62 -4.84 2.16
C ASP A 210 -20.50 -4.35 3.62
N PRO A 211 -20.43 -5.26 4.62
CA PRO A 211 -20.32 -4.89 6.03
C PRO A 211 -19.14 -3.96 6.35
N TYR A 212 -18.04 -4.05 5.62
CA TYR A 212 -16.88 -3.17 5.80
C TYR A 212 -17.17 -1.78 5.25
N ALA A 213 -17.86 -1.67 4.11
CA ALA A 213 -18.28 -0.37 3.59
C ALA A 213 -19.28 0.32 4.54
N GLU A 214 -20.25 -0.42 5.07
CA GLU A 214 -21.20 0.07 6.07
C GLU A 214 -20.47 0.53 7.34
N PHE A 215 -19.54 -0.27 7.84
CA PHE A 215 -18.72 0.08 9.01
C PHE A 215 -17.91 1.37 8.78
N LEU A 216 -17.18 1.48 7.67
CA LEU A 216 -16.41 2.69 7.34
C LEU A 216 -17.30 3.93 7.17
N TYR A 217 -18.50 3.75 6.62
CA TYR A 217 -19.46 4.84 6.48
C TYR A 217 -20.02 5.28 7.84
N SER A 218 -20.30 4.33 8.74
CA SER A 218 -20.84 4.60 10.08
C SER A 218 -19.86 5.36 10.99
N ILE A 219 -18.56 5.13 10.84
CA ILE A 219 -17.52 5.79 11.65
C ILE A 219 -17.30 7.24 11.23
N TRP A 220 -17.53 7.54 9.95
CA TRP A 220 -17.27 8.86 9.39
C TRP A 220 -18.40 9.87 9.66
N ARG A 221 -19.60 9.39 10.00
CA ARG A 221 -20.81 10.19 10.21
C ARG A 221 -20.99 10.59 11.67
#